data_AF-A0A9P0PP44-F1
#
_entry.id   AF-A0A9P0PP44-F1
#
_cell.length_a   1.000
_cell.length_b   1.000
_cell.length_c   1.000
_cell.angle_alpha   90.00
_cell.angle_beta   90.00
_cell.angle_gamma   90.00
#
_symmetry.space_group_name_H-M   'P 1'
#
loop_
_entity.id
_entity.type
_entity.pdbx_description
1 polymer ?
#
loop_
_entity_poly.entity_id
_entity_poly.type
_entity_poly.pdbx_seq_one_letter_code
_entity_poly.pdbx_strand_id
1 'polypeptide(L)' 'MVQSCSAVNCCNRRIKDVKMKFHRIPTDPNRRKLWLHALRRENYSHYKNGNL' A
#
# COMPACT_ATOMS: atom_id res chain seq x y z
N MET A 1 -10.66 -3.35 -5.74
CA MET A 1 -9.64 -4.42 -5.60
C MET A 1 -8.26 -3.80 -5.75
N VAL A 2 -7.25 -4.21 -4.96
CA VAL A 2 -5.87 -3.64 -5.06
C VAL A 2 -5.25 -4.06 -6.39
N GLN A 3 -4.81 -3.08 -7.18
CA GLN A 3 -4.27 -3.32 -8.53
C GLN A 3 -2.73 -3.43 -8.54
N SER A 4 -2.06 -2.74 -7.61
CA SER A 4 -0.59 -2.65 -7.56
C SER A 4 -0.07 -2.44 -6.14
N CYS A 5 1.20 -2.78 -5.93
CA CYS A 5 1.91 -2.44 -4.70
C CYS A 5 2.08 -0.93 -4.56
N SER A 6 1.97 -0.40 -3.34
CA SER A 6 2.16 1.03 -3.05
C SER A 6 3.62 1.43 -2.83
N ALA A 7 4.54 0.46 -2.70
CA ALA A 7 5.96 0.69 -2.44
C ALA A 7 6.65 1.32 -3.65
N VAL A 8 7.51 2.31 -3.41
CA VAL A 8 8.33 2.92 -4.47
C VAL A 8 9.21 1.83 -5.12
N ASN A 9 9.28 1.84 -6.45
CA ASN A 9 9.99 0.88 -7.29
C ASN A 9 9.48 -0.58 -7.23
N CYS A 10 8.28 -0.83 -6.66
CA CYS A 10 7.67 -2.15 -6.74
C CYS A 10 6.73 -2.25 -7.95
N CYS A 11 7.12 -3.07 -8.93
CA CYS A 11 6.33 -3.32 -10.14
C CYS A 11 5.35 -4.50 -10.00
N ASN A 12 5.22 -5.07 -8.79
CA ASN A 12 4.31 -6.19 -8.56
C ASN A 12 2.86 -5.73 -8.71
N ARG A 13 2.22 -6.26 -9.74
CA ARG A 13 0.80 -6.09 -10.02
C ARG A 13 0.06 -7.37 -9.69
N ARG A 14 -1.26 -7.26 -9.49
CA ARG A 14 -2.09 -8.44 -9.31
C ARG A 14 -2.24 -9.18 -10.65
N ILE A 15 -1.43 -10.21 -10.85
CA ILE A 15 -1.49 -11.13 -11.99
C ILE A 15 -2.22 -12.39 -11.55
N LYS A 16 -3.08 -12.96 -12.42
CA LYS A 16 -3.70 -14.27 -12.17
C LYS A 16 -2.62 -15.35 -12.01
N ASP A 17 -2.90 -16.34 -11.18
CA ASP A 17 -2.05 -17.54 -10.98
C ASP A 17 -0.69 -17.31 -10.30
N VAL A 18 -0.36 -16.07 -9.92
CA VAL A 18 0.78 -15.79 -9.05
C VAL A 18 0.36 -15.97 -7.59
N LYS A 19 1.11 -16.80 -6.84
CA LYS A 19 0.90 -17.03 -5.39
C LYS A 19 1.36 -15.85 -4.52
N MET A 20 1.03 -14.61 -4.91
CA MET A 20 1.34 -13.41 -4.16
C MET A 20 0.07 -12.87 -3.49
N LYS A 21 0.16 -12.54 -2.19
CA LYS A 21 -0.93 -11.93 -1.43
C LYS A 21 -0.67 -10.44 -1.27
N PHE A 22 -1.69 -9.64 -1.53
CA PHE A 22 -1.66 -8.20 -1.26
C PHE A 22 -2.25 -7.93 0.12
N HIS A 23 -1.50 -7.24 0.97
CA HIS A 23 -1.92 -6.84 2.31
C HIS A 23 -2.21 -5.35 2.35
N ARG A 24 -3.21 -4.95 3.16
CA ARG A 24 -3.48 -3.54 3.46
C ARG A 24 -2.51 -3.03 4.52
N ILE A 25 -2.26 -1.72 4.52
CA ILE A 25 -1.48 -1.07 5.58
C ILE A 25 -2.19 -1.31 6.93
N PRO A 26 -1.47 -1.74 7.97
CA PRO A 26 -2.04 -1.96 9.30
C PRO A 26 -2.74 -0.72 9.87
N THR A 27 -3.76 -0.96 10.71
CA THR A 27 -4.42 0.07 11.53
C THR A 27 -3.63 0.39 12.80
N ASP A 28 -2.89 -0.59 13.33
CA ASP A 28 -1.99 -0.40 14.47
C ASP A 28 -0.99 0.73 14.20
N PRO A 29 -0.94 1.79 15.03
CA PRO A 29 -0.13 2.98 14.76
C PRO A 29 1.37 2.69 14.64
N ASN A 30 1.89 1.79 15.47
CA ASN A 30 3.32 1.47 15.51
C ASN A 30 3.75 0.74 14.23
N ARG A 31 3.02 -0.32 13.87
CA ARG A 31 3.25 -1.05 12.61
C ARG A 31 2.99 -0.19 11.40
N ARG A 32 1.97 0.67 11.44
CA ARG A 32 1.65 1.62 10.37
C ARG A 32 2.81 2.56 10.11
N LYS A 33 3.43 3.12 11.15
CA LYS A 33 4.61 4.00 11.01
C LYS A 33 5.77 3.27 10.32
N LEU A 34 6.06 2.03 10.73
CA LEU A 34 7.10 1.21 10.12
C LEU A 34 6.81 0.90 8.64
N TRP A 35 5.57 0.59 8.30
CA TRP A 35 5.16 0.33 6.93
C TRP A 35 5.26 1.58 6.06
N LEU A 36 4.76 2.72 6.54
CA LEU A 36 4.85 3.99 5.81
C LEU A 36 6.31 4.40 5.57
N HIS A 37 7.18 4.21 6.56
CA HIS A 37 8.62 4.42 6.40
C HIS A 37 9.22 3.47 5.35
N ALA A 38 8.89 2.18 5.39
CA ALA A 38 9.38 1.19 4.44
C ALA A 38 8.90 1.42 2.99
N LEU A 39 7.71 1.99 2.80
CA LEU A 39 7.18 2.34 1.49
C LEU A 39 8.03 3.42 0.78
N ARG A 40 8.84 4.18 1.54
CA ARG A 40 9.70 5.29 1.06
C ARG A 40 8.98 6.26 0.13
N ARG A 41 7.69 6.48 0.40
CA ARG A 41 6.83 7.31 -0.44
C ARG A 41 6.66 8.66 0.24
N GLU A 42 7.37 9.64 -0.29
CA GLU A 42 7.21 11.04 0.11
C GLU A 42 5.76 11.47 -0.17
N ASN A 43 5.17 12.22 0.75
CA ASN A 43 3.79 12.72 0.64
C ASN A 43 2.73 11.62 0.44
N TYR A 44 2.84 10.48 1.13
CA TYR A 44 1.75 9.48 1.18
C TYR A 44 0.55 10.04 1.97
N SER A 45 -0.24 10.91 1.33
CA SER A 45 -1.54 11.33 1.84
C SER A 45 -2.56 10.24 1.49
N HIS A 46 -3.19 9.68 2.52
CA HIS A 46 -4.48 9.06 2.28
C HIS A 46 -5.42 10.20 1.92
N TYR A 47 -5.66 10.43 0.63
CA TYR A 47 -6.79 11.25 0.22
C TYR A 47 -8.03 10.57 0.81
N LYS A 48 -8.63 11.19 1.83
CA LYS A 48 -9.94 10.80 2.30
C LYS A 48 -10.88 11.24 1.19
N ASN A 49 -11.34 10.31 0.36
CA ASN A 49 -12.49 10.55 -0.51
C ASN A 49 -13.71 10.75 0.39
N GLY A 50 -13.92 11.98 0.83
CA GLY A 50 -15.23 12.48 1.22
C GLY A 50 -15.94 12.93 -0.06
N ASN A 51 -16.98 12.20 -0.42
CA ASN A 51 -18.11 12.57 -1.29
C ASN A 51 -17.87 13.61 -2.40
N LEU A 52 -17.91 13.13 -3.64
CA LEU A 52 -18.54 13.82 -4.78
C LEU A 52 -19.63 12.88 -5.31
#